data_AF-A0A2P5M053-F1
#
_entry.id   AF-A0A2P5M053-F1
#
_cell.length_a   1.000
_cell.length_b   1.000
_cell.length_c   1.000
_cell.angle_alpha   90.00
_cell.angle_beta   90.00
_cell.angle_gamma   90.00
#
_symmetry.space_group_name_H-M   'P 1'
#
loop_
_entity.id
_entity.type
_entity.pdbx_description
1 polymer ?
#
loop_
_entity_poly.entity_id
_entity_poly.type
_entity_poly.pdbx_seq_one_letter_code
_entity_poly.pdbx_strand_id
1 'polypeptide(L)'
;MEFSASVNQLTQPLVRHLIDNAGKLRIQINQLANGCSVIDAGINVPGGLEAGRIIAEICMGGMGTVSLSHSSYTTHWPLSVNVHSTNPVLSCLGSQYAGWSLAHEKYYALGS
;
A
#
# COMPACT_ATOMS: atom_id res chain seq x y z
N MET A 1 15.47 -25.66 -7.87
CA MET A 1 14.08 -25.26 -7.54
C MET A 1 13.89 -23.85 -8.05
N GLU A 2 12.93 -23.63 -8.93
CA GLU A 2 12.50 -22.28 -9.30
C GLU A 2 11.38 -21.86 -8.34
N PHE A 3 11.57 -20.74 -7.64
CA PHE A 3 10.57 -20.15 -6.77
C PHE A 3 9.89 -19.02 -7.54
N SER A 4 8.57 -19.09 -7.72
CA SER A 4 7.77 -18.06 -8.39
C SER A 4 6.77 -17.46 -7.43
N ALA A 5 6.63 -16.13 -7.47
CA ALA A 5 5.69 -15.36 -6.66
C ALA A 5 4.99 -14.33 -7.54
N SER A 6 3.66 -14.23 -7.44
CA SER A 6 2.88 -13.20 -8.12
C SER A 6 2.53 -12.09 -7.14
N VAL A 7 3.19 -10.93 -7.29
CA VAL A 7 2.96 -9.77 -6.42
C VAL A 7 1.49 -9.32 -6.44
N ASN A 8 0.83 -9.37 -7.60
CA ASN A 8 -0.60 -9.02 -7.68
C ASN A 8 -1.48 -10.03 -6.94
N GLN A 9 -1.19 -11.33 -7.00
CA GLN A 9 -1.99 -12.35 -6.31
C GLN A 9 -1.80 -12.26 -4.78
N LEU A 10 -0.57 -12.00 -4.33
CA LEU A 10 -0.24 -11.85 -2.91
C LEU A 10 -0.86 -10.60 -2.29
N THR A 11 -1.10 -9.54 -3.07
CA THR A 11 -1.74 -8.31 -2.57
C THR A 11 -3.27 -8.37 -2.54
N GLN A 12 -3.91 -9.27 -3.31
CA GLN A 12 -5.38 -9.37 -3.36
C GLN A 12 -6.04 -9.50 -1.97
N PRO A 13 -5.55 -10.35 -1.03
CA PRO A 13 -6.14 -10.44 0.30
C PRO A 13 -6.04 -9.13 1.11
N LEU A 14 -4.95 -8.37 0.93
CA LEU A 14 -4.74 -7.08 1.60
C LEU A 14 -5.69 -6.01 1.04
N VAL A 15 -5.84 -5.95 -0.29
CA VAL A 15 -6.80 -5.06 -0.95
C VAL A 15 -8.23 -5.39 -0.50
N ARG A 16 -8.57 -6.68 -0.44
CA ARG A 16 -9.89 -7.11 0.05
C ARG A 16 -10.11 -6.74 1.52
N HIS A 17 -9.08 -6.84 2.35
CA HIS A 17 -9.15 -6.38 3.73
C HIS A 17 -9.45 -4.87 3.82
N LEU A 18 -8.83 -4.04 2.97
CA LEU A 18 -9.15 -2.61 2.90
C LEU A 18 -10.63 -2.38 2.56
N ILE A 19 -11.13 -3.06 1.53
CA ILE A 19 -12.53 -2.94 1.08
C ILE A 19 -13.50 -3.37 2.19
N ASP A 20 -13.29 -4.56 2.75
CA ASP A 20 -14.18 -5.14 3.76
C ASP A 20 -14.18 -4.34 5.09
N ASN A 21 -13.14 -3.55 5.35
CA ASN A 21 -12.96 -2.78 6.59
C ASN A 21 -12.95 -1.25 6.36
N ALA A 22 -13.50 -0.76 5.25
CA ALA A 22 -13.37 0.63 4.84
C ALA A 22 -13.77 1.64 5.95
N GLY A 23 -14.89 1.40 6.64
CA GLY A 23 -15.34 2.25 7.74
C GLY A 23 -14.39 2.27 8.94
N LYS A 24 -13.87 1.10 9.34
CA LYS A 24 -12.87 0.97 10.43
C LYS A 24 -11.58 1.72 10.09
N LEU A 25 -11.18 1.66 8.82
CA LEU A 25 -9.94 2.25 8.32
C LEU A 25 -10.09 3.73 7.92
N ARG A 26 -11.32 4.28 7.97
CA ARG A 26 -11.67 5.65 7.56
C ARG A 26 -11.25 5.95 6.12
N ILE A 27 -11.46 4.97 5.24
CA ILE A 27 -11.22 5.06 3.80
C ILE A 27 -12.54 4.94 3.04
N GLN A 28 -12.56 5.34 1.77
CA GLN A 28 -13.75 5.28 0.92
C GLN A 28 -13.51 4.40 -0.31
N ILE A 29 -14.49 3.56 -0.64
CA ILE A 29 -14.46 2.71 -1.84
C ILE A 29 -15.41 3.29 -2.87
N ASN A 30 -14.92 3.53 -4.08
CA ASN A 30 -15.72 3.98 -5.21
C ASN A 30 -15.61 2.99 -6.37
N GLN A 31 -16.75 2.48 -6.83
CA GLN A 31 -16.81 1.62 -8.00
C GLN A 31 -17.10 2.47 -9.24
N LEU A 32 -16.17 2.52 -10.18
CA LEU A 32 -16.37 3.21 -11.45
C LEU A 32 -17.28 2.40 -12.38
N ALA A 33 -17.90 3.08 -13.35
CA ALA A 33 -18.82 2.47 -14.31
C ALA A 33 -18.21 1.33 -15.14
N ASN A 34 -16.88 1.32 -15.31
CA ASN A 34 -16.13 0.27 -16.01
C ASN A 34 -15.74 -0.93 -15.12
N GLY A 35 -16.20 -0.96 -13.86
CA GLY A 35 -15.87 -2.03 -12.92
C GLY A 35 -14.52 -1.88 -12.21
N CYS A 36 -13.81 -0.76 -12.38
CA CYS A 36 -12.61 -0.45 -11.57
C CYS A 36 -13.02 0.00 -10.16
N SER A 37 -12.36 -0.54 -9.13
CA SER A 37 -12.51 -0.10 -7.75
C SER A 37 -11.40 0.91 -7.42
N VAL A 38 -11.79 2.11 -6.99
CA VAL A 38 -10.89 3.14 -6.48
C VAL A 38 -11.02 3.21 -4.97
N ILE A 39 -9.89 3.07 -4.27
CA ILE A 39 -9.81 3.18 -2.81
C ILE A 39 -9.21 4.55 -2.49
N ASP A 40 -10.04 5.49 -2.03
CA ASP A 40 -9.56 6.77 -1.49
C ASP A 40 -9.12 6.56 -0.03
N ALA A 41 -7.82 6.69 0.21
CA ALA A 41 -7.20 6.51 1.52
C ALA A 41 -6.63 7.80 2.11
N GLY A 42 -6.96 8.97 1.56
CA GLY A 42 -6.40 10.24 2.06
C GLY A 42 -6.70 11.52 1.28
N ILE A 43 -7.48 11.48 0.20
CA ILE A 43 -7.84 12.68 -0.58
C ILE A 43 -9.07 13.36 0.04
N ASN A 44 -10.21 12.66 0.07
CA ASN A 44 -11.47 13.20 0.61
C ASN A 44 -11.81 12.65 2.00
N VAL A 45 -11.00 11.70 2.48
CA VAL A 45 -11.20 11.00 3.75
C VAL A 45 -9.95 11.07 4.62
N PRO A 46 -10.07 10.96 5.95
CA PRO A 46 -8.92 11.06 6.84
C PRO A 46 -7.87 9.96 6.66
N GLY A 47 -8.26 8.76 6.22
CA GLY A 47 -7.41 7.58 6.23
C GLY A 47 -6.95 7.21 7.65
N GLY A 48 -5.78 6.59 7.78
CA GLY A 48 -5.22 6.28 9.09
C GLY A 48 -3.93 5.46 9.03
N LEU A 49 -3.31 5.32 10.20
CA LEU A 49 -2.05 4.59 10.36
C LEU A 49 -2.14 3.15 9.86
N GLU A 50 -3.21 2.44 10.21
CA GLU A 50 -3.40 1.05 9.79
C GLU A 50 -3.69 0.92 8.29
N ALA A 51 -4.46 1.86 7.71
CA ALA A 51 -4.67 1.90 6.26
C ALA A 51 -3.34 2.12 5.53
N GLY A 52 -2.51 3.06 5.99
CA GLY A 52 -1.18 3.31 5.45
C GLY A 52 -0.24 2.10 5.60
N ARG A 53 -0.27 1.41 6.75
CA ARG A 53 0.51 0.19 7.00
C ARG A 53 0.17 -0.91 5.99
N ILE A 54 -1.11 -1.17 5.76
CA ILE A 54 -1.58 -2.17 4.79
C ILE A 54 -1.25 -1.75 3.35
N ILE A 55 -1.44 -0.47 3.00
CA ILE A 55 -1.08 0.05 1.67
C ILE A 55 0.42 -0.11 1.42
N ALA A 56 1.28 0.12 2.42
CA ALA A 56 2.71 -0.10 2.28
C ALA A 56 3.04 -1.58 1.99
N GLU A 57 2.35 -2.54 2.63
CA GLU A 57 2.50 -3.97 2.31
C GLU A 57 1.98 -4.33 0.92
N ILE A 58 0.92 -3.63 0.44
CA ILE A 58 0.43 -3.75 -0.94
C ILE A 58 1.48 -3.25 -1.94
N CYS A 59 2.06 -2.06 -1.73
CA CYS A 59 3.15 -1.54 -2.56
C CYS A 59 4.33 -2.51 -2.59
N MET A 60 4.63 -3.17 -1.47
CA MET A 60 5.69 -4.19 -1.36
C MET A 60 5.33 -5.56 -1.99
N GLY A 61 4.20 -5.65 -2.70
CA GLY A 61 3.79 -6.84 -3.44
C GLY A 61 3.32 -7.99 -2.55
N GLY A 62 2.92 -7.71 -1.30
CA GLY A 62 2.55 -8.72 -0.31
C GLY A 62 3.72 -9.59 0.17
N MET A 63 4.96 -9.22 -0.18
CA MET A 63 6.20 -9.92 0.21
C MET A 63 7.04 -9.11 1.21
N GLY A 64 6.49 -8.00 1.68
CA GLY A 64 7.03 -7.19 2.76
C GLY A 64 6.09 -7.20 3.95
N THR A 65 6.67 -7.09 5.14
CA THR A 65 5.91 -6.85 6.37
C THR A 65 6.22 -5.45 6.88
N VAL A 66 5.18 -4.72 7.24
CA VAL A 66 5.26 -3.36 7.75
C VAL A 66 4.58 -3.31 9.12
N SER A 67 5.30 -2.81 10.11
CA SER A 67 4.77 -2.60 11.46
C SER A 67 5.03 -1.17 11.93
N LEU A 68 4.17 -0.70 12.82
CA LEU A 68 4.28 0.61 13.44
C LEU A 68 4.73 0.43 14.88
N SER A 69 5.78 1.13 15.29
CA SER A 69 6.27 1.12 16.66
C SER A 69 6.40 2.53 17.19
N HIS A 70 6.14 2.71 18.50
CA HIS A 70 6.52 3.93 19.18
C HIS A 70 7.92 3.80 19.77
N SER A 71 8.81 4.73 19.47
CA SER A 71 10.18 4.74 19.93
C SER A 71 10.61 6.14 20.36
N SER A 72 11.34 6.24 21.47
CA SER A 72 11.97 7.49 21.89
C SER A 72 13.31 7.75 21.20
N TYR A 73 13.70 6.91 20.22
CA TYR A 73 14.96 7.06 19.48
C TYR A 73 15.05 8.42 18.78
N THR A 74 13.92 8.92 18.26
CA THR A 74 13.80 10.24 17.62
C THR A 74 12.92 11.15 18.47
N THR A 75 13.53 12.12 19.15
CA THR A 75 12.90 12.99 20.17
C THR A 75 11.61 13.68 19.73
N HIS A 76 11.47 14.01 18.44
CA HIS A 76 10.29 14.71 17.90
C HIS A 76 9.39 13.83 17.04
N TRP A 77 9.77 12.57 16.80
CA TRP A 77 9.07 11.66 15.90
C TRP A 77 8.91 10.31 16.58
N PRO A 78 7.96 10.19 17.52
CA PRO A 78 7.86 8.98 18.31
C PRO A 78 7.32 7.79 17.51
N LEU A 79 6.76 8.00 16.32
CA LEU A 79 6.24 6.96 15.45
C LEU A 79 7.29 6.52 14.43
N SER A 80 7.58 5.22 14.38
CA SER A 80 8.47 4.60 13.40
C SER A 80 7.75 3.52 12.59
N VAL A 81 8.16 3.38 11.33
CA VAL A 81 7.72 2.30 10.44
C VAL A 81 8.88 1.30 10.31
N ASN A 82 8.66 0.05 10.72
CA ASN A 82 9.65 -1.01 10.54
C ASN A 82 9.24 -1.88 9.36
N VAL A 83 10.16 -2.03 8.40
CA VAL A 83 9.92 -2.69 7.12
C VAL A 83 10.89 -3.86 6.96
N HIS A 84 10.38 -5.03 6.62
CA HIS A 84 11.19 -6.22 6.38
C HIS A 84 10.74 -6.92 5.10
N SER A 85 11.68 -7.43 4.31
CA SER A 85 11.41 -8.33 3.19
C SER A 85 12.52 -9.35 3.05
N THR A 86 12.15 -10.58 2.71
CA THR A 86 13.09 -11.67 2.38
C THR A 86 13.36 -11.77 0.87
N ASN A 87 12.65 -10.98 0.05
CA ASN A 87 12.89 -10.83 -1.38
C ASN A 87 12.92 -9.33 -1.76
N PRO A 88 13.96 -8.60 -1.36
CA PRO A 88 14.00 -7.14 -1.47
C PRO A 88 14.03 -6.64 -2.92
N VAL A 89 14.58 -7.41 -3.87
CA VAL A 89 14.59 -7.00 -5.28
C VAL A 89 13.17 -6.96 -5.83
N LEU A 90 12.41 -8.05 -5.67
CA LEU A 90 11.05 -8.09 -6.21
C LEU A 90 10.08 -7.24 -5.37
N SER A 91 10.26 -7.19 -4.04
CA SER A 91 9.40 -6.40 -3.15
C SER A 91 9.64 -4.89 -3.28
N CYS A 92 10.89 -4.45 -3.29
CA CYS A 92 11.22 -3.01 -3.30
C CYS A 92 11.32 -2.44 -4.72
N LEU A 93 11.96 -3.14 -5.67
CA LEU A 93 12.19 -2.61 -7.02
C LEU A 93 11.13 -3.09 -8.02
N GLY A 94 10.70 -4.33 -7.91
CA GLY A 94 9.68 -4.92 -8.79
C GLY A 94 8.24 -4.57 -8.44
N SER A 95 8.01 -3.95 -7.28
CA SER A 95 6.67 -3.61 -6.78
C SER A 95 6.65 -2.23 -6.11
N GLN A 96 7.38 -2.00 -5.01
CA GLN A 96 7.20 -0.76 -4.22
C GLN A 96 7.70 0.51 -4.94
N TYR A 97 8.70 0.39 -5.80
CA TYR A 97 9.31 1.52 -6.46
C TYR A 97 8.29 2.25 -7.34
N ALA A 98 8.10 3.54 -7.07
CA ALA A 98 7.20 4.41 -7.82
C ALA A 98 7.80 4.80 -9.20
N GLY A 99 8.07 3.79 -10.03
CA GLY A 99 8.79 3.90 -11.29
C GLY A 99 7.90 4.22 -12.50
N TRP A 100 6.57 4.14 -12.34
CA TRP A 100 5.65 4.33 -13.46
C TRP A 100 5.06 5.74 -13.46
N SER A 101 5.49 6.58 -14.41
CA SER A 101 4.83 7.86 -14.67
C SER A 101 3.48 7.64 -15.38
N LEU A 102 2.37 7.92 -14.68
CA LEU A 102 1.02 7.88 -15.21
C LEU A 102 0.62 9.30 -15.61
N ALA A 103 0.51 9.56 -16.91
CA ALA A 103 0.10 10.85 -17.44
C ALA A 103 -1.09 10.67 -18.40
N HIS A 104 -2.19 11.36 -18.12
CA HIS A 104 -3.37 11.37 -18.97
C HIS A 104 -4.08 12.72 -18.90
N GLU A 105 -4.11 13.47 -20.01
CA GLU A 105 -4.61 14.85 -20.06
C GLU A 105 -3.97 15.73 -18.96
N LYS A 106 -4.76 16.20 -17.98
CA LYS A 106 -4.29 16.99 -16.83
C LYS A 106 -3.93 16.16 -15.60
N TYR A 107 -4.20 14.85 -15.63
CA TYR A 107 -3.88 13.94 -14.54
C TYR A 107 -2.43 13.49 -14.61
N TYR A 108 -1.75 13.57 -13.46
CA TYR A 108 -0.39 13.08 -13.27
C TYR A 108 -0.25 12.39 -11.92
N ALA A 109 0.35 11.19 -11.91
CA ALA A 109 0.72 10.48 -10.70
C ALA A 109 1.96 9.59 -10.95
N LEU A 110 2.66 9.24 -9.88
CA LEU A 110 3.65 8.16 -9.90
C LEU A 110 2.98 6.89 -9.36
N GLY A 111 2.94 5.85 -10.19
CA GLY A 111 2.48 4.53 -9.83
C GLY A 111 3.61 3.69 -9.23
N SER A 112 3.28 3.07 -8.09
CA SER A 112 4.01 1.97 -7.45
C SER A 112 3.18 0.69 -7.59
#